data_AF-A0A847X789-F1
#
_entry.id   AF-A0A847X789-F1
#
_cell.length_a   1.000
_cell.length_b   1.000
_cell.length_c   1.000
_cell.angle_alpha   90.00
_cell.angle_beta   90.00
_cell.angle_gamma   90.00
#
_symmetry.space_group_name_H-M   'P 1'
#
loop_
_entity.id
_entity.type
_entity.pdbx_description
1 polymer ?
#
loop_
_entity_poly.entity_id
_entity_poly.type
_entity_poly.pdbx_seq_one_letter_code
_entity_poly.pdbx_strand_id
1 'polypeptide(L)'
;MIKDKLKNSNLGTLLALIVLMIIVTALNPSFIYPSNLINLFRQITINGFIALGMTFVILTGGIDLSVGSILALTSALFAGFVAGGMNTFFAIVIALVLGAVMGLVNGLLITKGKLAPFIVTLATMTVYRGLTLVYTNGNPIQG
;
A
#
# COMPACT_ATOMS: atom_id res chain seq x y z
N MET A 1 -10.92 10.92 36.31
CA MET A 1 -11.55 9.64 35.87
C MET A 1 -11.81 9.56 34.35
N ILE A 2 -12.59 10.46 33.72
CA ILE A 2 -12.74 10.46 32.23
C ILE A 2 -11.49 11.00 31.53
N LYS A 3 -10.88 12.07 32.06
CA LYS A 3 -9.64 12.68 31.53
C LYS A 3 -8.44 11.72 31.53
N ASP A 4 -8.38 10.79 32.49
CA ASP A 4 -7.26 9.83 32.61
C ASP A 4 -7.37 8.66 31.63
N LYS A 5 -8.60 8.22 31.29
CA LYS A 5 -8.82 7.21 30.23
C LYS A 5 -8.56 7.76 28.82
N LEU A 6 -8.79 9.06 28.61
CA LEU A 6 -8.47 9.78 27.36
C LEU A 6 -6.97 9.96 27.14
N LYS A 7 -6.13 9.76 28.17
CA LYS A 7 -4.67 9.89 28.09
C LYS A 7 -3.98 8.65 27.49
N ASN A 8 -4.71 7.55 27.31
CA ASN A 8 -4.23 6.43 26.49
C ASN A 8 -4.39 6.81 25.02
N SER A 9 -3.27 6.98 24.31
CA SER A 9 -3.24 7.40 22.90
C SER A 9 -4.21 6.60 22.03
N ASN A 10 -4.27 5.28 22.21
CA ASN A 10 -5.14 4.39 21.45
C ASN A 10 -6.64 4.67 21.67
N LEU A 11 -7.04 5.01 22.90
CA LEU A 11 -8.43 5.30 23.24
C LEU A 11 -8.84 6.68 22.71
N GLY A 12 -7.93 7.65 22.77
CA GLY A 12 -8.11 8.98 22.21
C GLY A 12 -8.28 8.96 20.69
N THR A 13 -7.46 8.19 19.96
CA THR A 13 -7.59 8.05 18.51
C THR A 13 -8.90 7.38 18.11
N LEU A 14 -9.32 6.34 18.84
CA LEU A 14 -10.61 5.67 18.59
C LEU A 14 -11.79 6.60 18.84
N LEU A 15 -11.76 7.38 19.92
CA LEU A 15 -12.78 8.38 20.22
C LEU A 15 -12.83 9.48 19.15
N ALA A 16 -11.67 9.98 18.72
CA ALA A 16 -11.58 10.96 17.64
C ALA A 16 -12.17 10.41 16.33
N LEU A 17 -11.91 9.14 16.00
CA LEU A 17 -12.50 8.47 14.85
C LEU A 17 -14.03 8.41 14.96
N ILE A 18 -14.58 7.98 16.10
CA ILE A 18 -16.04 7.90 16.31
C ILE A 18 -16.68 9.28 16.15
N VAL A 19 -16.11 10.31 16.78
CA VAL A 19 -16.61 11.69 16.66
C VAL A 19 -16.57 12.17 15.21
N LEU A 20 -15.47 11.91 14.50
CA LEU A 20 -15.34 12.25 13.08
C LEU A 20 -16.40 11.54 12.23
N MET A 21 -16.64 10.24 12.46
CA MET A 21 -17.67 9.48 11.75
C MET A 21 -19.05 10.10 11.95
N ILE A 22 -19.40 10.52 13.17
CA ILE A 22 -20.68 11.18 13.47
C ILE A 22 -20.79 12.51 12.71
N ILE A 23 -19.75 13.36 12.78
CA ILE A 23 -19.75 14.67 12.10
C ILE A 23 -19.88 14.49 10.58
N VAL A 24 -19.10 13.61 9.97
CA VAL A 24 -19.13 13.38 8.52
C VAL A 24 -20.48 12.79 8.09
N THR A 25 -21.07 11.89 8.89
CA THR A 25 -22.41 11.35 8.61
C THR A 25 -23.48 12.43 8.69
N ALA A 26 -23.39 13.35 9.66
CA ALA A 26 -24.33 14.46 9.80
C ALA A 26 -24.25 15.44 8.61
N LEU A 27 -23.04 15.67 8.07
CA LEU A 27 -22.83 16.53 6.90
C LEU A 27 -23.16 15.83 5.58
N ASN A 28 -22.96 14.51 5.51
CA ASN A 28 -23.23 13.70 4.32
C ASN A 28 -23.79 12.31 4.74
N PRO A 29 -25.13 12.14 4.75
CA PRO A 29 -25.75 10.87 5.12
C PRO A 29 -25.35 9.68 4.24
N SER A 30 -24.90 9.94 3.01
CA SER A 30 -24.41 8.88 2.09
C SER A 30 -23.09 8.26 2.56
N PHE A 31 -22.39 8.90 3.50
CA PHE A 31 -21.12 8.40 4.03
C PHE A 31 -21.25 7.00 4.67
N ILE A 32 -22.35 6.73 5.40
CA ILE A 32 -22.55 5.44 6.06
C ILE A 32 -23.20 4.39 5.17
N TYR A 33 -23.45 4.71 3.89
CA TYR A 33 -24.04 3.73 2.98
C TYR A 33 -23.09 2.53 2.85
N PRO A 34 -23.62 1.29 2.82
CA PRO A 34 -22.78 0.09 2.77
C PRO A 34 -21.78 0.11 1.61
N SER A 35 -22.16 0.65 0.46
CA SER A 35 -21.27 0.82 -0.70
C SER A 35 -20.06 1.72 -0.40
N ASN A 36 -20.28 2.86 0.25
CA ASN A 36 -19.21 3.78 0.62
C ASN A 36 -18.31 3.16 1.69
N LEU A 37 -18.89 2.53 2.72
CA LEU A 37 -18.11 1.84 3.76
C LEU A 37 -17.26 0.72 3.18
N ILE A 38 -17.81 -0.12 2.30
CA ILE A 38 -17.04 -1.19 1.62
C ILE A 38 -15.91 -0.60 0.78
N ASN A 39 -16.15 0.51 0.06
CA ASN A 39 -15.11 1.17 -0.73
C ASN A 39 -14.02 1.78 0.15
N LEU A 40 -14.37 2.35 1.31
CA LEU A 40 -13.40 2.84 2.30
C LEU A 40 -12.56 1.69 2.88
N PHE A 41 -13.21 0.60 3.31
CA PHE A 41 -12.50 -0.57 3.82
C PHE A 41 -11.54 -1.14 2.77
N ARG A 42 -11.96 -1.25 1.50
CA ARG A 42 -11.11 -1.74 0.40
C ARG A 42 -9.85 -0.88 0.21
N GLN A 43 -9.97 0.44 0.33
CA GLN A 43 -8.83 1.36 0.25
C GLN A 43 -7.89 1.20 1.45
N ILE A 44 -8.45 1.04 2.66
CA ILE A 44 -7.66 0.84 3.89
C ILE A 44 -6.94 -0.51 3.86
N THR A 45 -7.55 -1.55 3.31
CA THR A 45 -6.95 -2.89 3.18
C THR A 45 -5.59 -2.86 2.50
N ILE A 46 -5.41 -2.05 1.44
CA ILE A 46 -4.13 -1.91 0.73
C ILE A 46 -3.04 -1.42 1.68
N ASN A 47 -3.29 -0.32 2.39
CA ASN A 47 -2.34 0.23 3.36
C ASN A 47 -2.12 -0.71 4.55
N GLY A 48 -3.16 -1.44 4.97
CA GLY A 48 -3.06 -2.45 6.03
C GLY A 48 -2.07 -3.56 5.68
N PHE A 49 -2.17 -4.14 4.48
CA PHE A 49 -1.21 -5.17 4.03
C PHE A 49 0.21 -4.63 3.89
N ILE A 50 0.38 -3.41 3.37
CA ILE A 50 1.69 -2.77 3.29
C ILE A 50 2.27 -2.58 4.69
N ALA A 51 1.48 -2.10 5.65
CA ALA A 51 1.92 -1.90 7.04
C ALA A 51 2.37 -3.22 7.70
N LEU A 52 1.67 -4.33 7.43
CA LEU A 52 2.08 -5.65 7.92
C LEU A 52 3.46 -6.04 7.39
N GLY A 53 3.72 -5.87 6.09
CA GLY A 53 5.05 -6.13 5.50
C GLY A 53 6.13 -5.18 6.04
N MET A 54 5.82 -3.88 6.12
CA MET A 54 6.72 -2.85 6.62
C MET A 54 7.12 -3.04 8.08
N THR A 55 6.28 -3.71 8.88
CA THR A 55 6.62 -4.06 10.26
C THR A 55 7.93 -4.86 10.31
N PHE A 56 8.12 -5.84 9.42
CA PHE A 56 9.37 -6.62 9.36
C PHE A 56 10.57 -5.74 8.96
N VAL A 57 10.38 -4.83 8.01
CA VAL A 57 11.44 -3.89 7.59
C VAL A 57 11.88 -3.02 8.78
N ILE A 58 10.93 -2.46 9.52
CA ILE A 58 11.20 -1.61 10.68
C ILE A 58 11.87 -2.41 11.81
N LEU A 59 11.43 -3.64 12.05
CA LEU A 59 12.06 -4.52 13.06
C LEU A 59 13.52 -4.82 12.74
N THR A 60 13.90 -4.83 11.46
CA THR A 60 15.31 -4.96 11.05
C THR A 60 16.10 -3.65 11.11
N GLY A 61 15.49 -2.56 11.60
CA GLY A 61 16.10 -1.22 11.65
C GLY A 61 16.18 -0.52 10.28
N GLY A 62 15.46 -1.04 9.28
CA GLY A 62 15.44 -0.52 7.93
C GLY A 62 14.30 0.47 7.66
N ILE A 63 14.35 1.08 6.48
CA ILE A 63 13.27 1.88 5.89
C ILE A 63 13.09 1.38 4.45
N ASP A 64 11.85 1.20 4.03
CA ASP A 64 11.51 0.88 2.64
C ASP A 64 10.58 1.93 2.03
N LEU A 65 11.18 2.74 1.16
CA LEU A 65 10.50 3.79 0.38
C LEU A 65 9.88 3.24 -0.91
N SER A 66 10.30 2.06 -1.35
CA SER A 66 9.97 1.50 -2.66
C SER A 66 8.59 0.84 -2.69
N VAL A 67 7.99 0.51 -1.54
CA VAL A 67 6.71 -0.22 -1.43
C VAL A 67 5.58 0.38 -2.28
N GLY A 68 5.47 1.71 -2.32
CA GLY A 68 4.46 2.39 -3.13
C GLY A 68 4.72 2.25 -4.64
N SER A 69 6.00 2.23 -5.05
CA SER A 69 6.38 2.07 -6.46
C SER A 69 6.29 0.61 -6.92
N ILE A 70 6.58 -0.33 -6.02
CA ILE A 70 6.32 -1.77 -6.25
C ILE A 70 4.83 -2.00 -6.44
N LEU A 71 3.98 -1.47 -5.55
CA LEU A 71 2.52 -1.56 -5.67
C LEU A 71 2.04 -0.98 -7.01
N ALA A 72 2.53 0.20 -7.38
CA ALA A 72 2.13 0.85 -8.63
C ALA A 72 2.48 0.00 -9.86
N LEU A 73 3.70 -0.54 -9.90
CA LEU A 73 4.16 -1.36 -11.02
C LEU A 73 3.40 -2.69 -11.10
N THR A 74 3.26 -3.42 -9.99
CA THR A 74 2.54 -4.71 -9.99
C THR A 74 1.07 -4.54 -10.32
N SER A 75 0.44 -3.45 -9.84
CA SER A 75 -0.96 -3.15 -10.16
C SER A 75 -1.14 -2.75 -11.63
N ALA A 76 -0.22 -1.99 -12.20
CA ALA A 76 -0.24 -1.64 -13.61
C ALA A 76 -0.09 -2.88 -14.49
N LEU A 77 0.89 -3.74 -14.19
CA LEU A 77 1.08 -4.99 -14.93
C LEU A 77 -0.13 -5.91 -14.80
N PHE A 78 -0.70 -6.05 -13.60
CA PHE A 78 -1.94 -6.80 -13.38
C PHE A 78 -3.08 -6.28 -14.26
N ALA A 79 -3.32 -4.96 -14.25
CA ALA A 79 -4.36 -4.35 -15.06
C ALA A 79 -4.13 -4.60 -16.56
N GLY A 80 -2.88 -4.47 -17.01
CA GLY A 80 -2.50 -4.77 -18.41
C GLY A 80 -2.72 -6.23 -18.80
N PHE A 81 -2.41 -7.18 -17.92
CA PHE A 81 -2.65 -8.61 -18.19
C PHE A 81 -4.15 -8.91 -18.30
N VAL A 82 -4.96 -8.38 -17.39
CA VAL A 82 -6.41 -8.59 -17.41
C VAL A 82 -7.05 -7.92 -18.63
N ALA A 83 -6.65 -6.69 -18.95
CA ALA A 83 -7.12 -5.98 -20.16
C ALA A 83 -6.71 -6.70 -21.45
N GLY A 84 -5.55 -7.37 -21.46
CA GLY A 84 -5.08 -8.23 -22.54
C GLY A 84 -5.79 -9.58 -22.65
N GLY A 85 -6.79 -9.85 -21.81
CA GLY A 85 -7.58 -11.09 -21.83
C GLY A 85 -6.98 -12.26 -21.06
N MET A 86 -5.91 -12.05 -20.27
CA MET A 86 -5.37 -13.08 -19.40
C MET A 86 -6.37 -13.42 -18.29
N ASN A 87 -6.49 -14.70 -17.95
CA ASN A 87 -7.30 -15.14 -16.83
C ASN A 87 -6.82 -14.48 -15.52
N THR A 88 -7.76 -13.87 -14.80
CA THR A 88 -7.53 -13.08 -13.58
C THR A 88 -6.73 -13.84 -12.52
N PHE A 89 -6.95 -15.15 -12.37
CA PHE A 89 -6.23 -15.96 -11.38
C PHE A 89 -4.72 -15.99 -11.68
N PHE A 90 -4.35 -16.22 -12.95
CA PHE A 90 -2.94 -16.20 -13.35
C PHE A 90 -2.33 -14.81 -13.26
N ALA A 91 -3.09 -13.77 -13.62
CA ALA A 91 -2.63 -12.39 -13.49
C ALA A 91 -2.31 -12.03 -12.01
N ILE A 92 -3.14 -12.48 -11.06
CA ILE A 92 -2.89 -12.30 -9.62
C ILE A 92 -1.58 -13.00 -9.22
N VAL A 93 -1.40 -14.26 -9.59
CA VAL A 93 -0.19 -15.03 -9.22
C VAL A 93 1.07 -14.36 -9.76
N ILE A 94 1.05 -13.92 -11.03
CA ILE A 94 2.19 -13.24 -11.64
C ILE A 94 2.49 -11.92 -10.92
N ALA A 95 1.47 -11.12 -10.62
CA ALA A 95 1.65 -9.85 -9.92
C ALA A 95 2.25 -10.03 -8.51
N LEU A 96 1.81 -11.07 -7.78
CA LEU A 96 2.37 -11.42 -6.47
C LEU A 96 3.82 -11.87 -6.56
N VAL A 97 4.17 -12.72 -7.53
CA VAL A 97 5.53 -13.18 -7.76
C VAL A 97 6.44 -12.00 -8.11
N LEU A 98 6.02 -11.11 -8.99
CA LEU A 98 6.78 -9.90 -9.35
C LEU A 98 7.02 -9.00 -8.15
N GLY A 99 5.99 -8.79 -7.31
CA GLY A 99 6.13 -8.05 -6.05
C GLY A 99 7.15 -8.67 -5.10
N ALA A 100 7.09 -10.00 -4.93
CA ALA A 100 8.05 -10.73 -4.10
C ALA A 100 9.47 -10.65 -4.65
N VAL A 101 9.66 -10.77 -5.96
CA VAL A 101 10.98 -10.65 -6.61
C VAL A 101 11.56 -9.25 -6.42
N MET A 102 10.75 -8.20 -6.62
CA MET A 102 11.21 -6.82 -6.41
C MET A 102 11.59 -6.53 -4.95
N GLY A 103 10.82 -7.06 -3.99
CA GLY A 103 11.17 -6.98 -2.57
C GLY A 103 12.43 -7.78 -2.22
N LEU A 104 12.58 -8.97 -2.82
CA LEU A 104 13.78 -9.80 -2.65
C LEU A 104 15.03 -9.10 -3.17
N VAL A 105 14.95 -8.39 -4.29
CA VAL A 105 16.06 -7.59 -4.83
C VAL A 105 16.53 -6.55 -3.80
N ASN A 106 15.60 -5.81 -3.19
CA ASN A 106 15.95 -4.88 -2.10
C ASN A 106 16.62 -5.61 -0.93
N GLY A 107 16.02 -6.72 -0.48
CA GLY A 107 16.55 -7.51 0.64
C GLY A 107 17.96 -8.04 0.38
N LEU A 108 18.25 -8.54 -0.82
CA LEU A 108 19.56 -9.04 -1.20
C LEU A 108 20.61 -7.93 -1.29
N LEU A 109 20.26 -6.78 -1.87
CA LEU A 109 21.16 -5.62 -1.94
C LEU A 109 21.53 -5.08 -0.55
N ILE A 110 20.57 -5.11 0.38
CA ILE A 110 20.82 -4.69 1.76
C ILE A 110 21.67 -5.72 2.50
N THR A 111 21.26 -6.99 2.49
CA THR A 111 21.88 -8.04 3.32
C THR A 111 23.23 -8.51 2.78
N LYS A 112 23.33 -8.78 1.47
CA LYS A 112 24.58 -9.25 0.84
C LYS A 112 25.41 -8.11 0.28
N GLY A 113 24.77 -7.09 -0.28
CA GLY A 113 25.45 -5.91 -0.80
C GLY A 113 25.95 -4.96 0.29
N LYS A 114 25.50 -5.14 1.55
CA LYS A 114 25.86 -4.29 2.70
C LYS A 114 25.58 -2.80 2.45
N LEU A 115 24.57 -2.52 1.63
CA LEU A 115 24.13 -1.17 1.30
C LEU A 115 23.12 -0.68 2.33
N ALA A 116 23.11 0.63 2.59
CA ALA A 116 22.13 1.22 3.51
C ALA A 116 20.69 1.06 2.97
N PRO A 117 19.72 0.60 3.78
CA PRO A 117 18.34 0.35 3.33
C PRO A 117 17.66 1.55 2.65
N PHE A 118 17.89 2.75 3.17
CA PHE A 118 17.35 3.98 2.61
C PHE A 118 17.83 4.22 1.17
N ILE A 119 19.13 4.02 0.90
CA ILE A 119 19.71 4.26 -0.43
C ILE A 119 19.18 3.24 -1.44
N VAL A 120 19.17 1.95 -1.05
CA VAL A 120 18.65 0.89 -1.92
C VAL A 120 17.20 1.14 -2.27
N THR A 121 16.35 1.42 -1.28
CA THR A 121 14.91 1.54 -1.48
C THR A 121 14.53 2.85 -2.17
N LEU A 122 15.29 3.94 -1.98
CA LEU A 122 15.12 5.18 -2.77
C LEU A 122 15.51 4.97 -4.25
N ALA A 123 16.61 4.24 -4.50
CA ALA A 123 17.04 3.92 -5.86
C ALA A 123 16.01 3.03 -6.57
N THR A 124 15.58 1.94 -5.93
CA THR A 124 14.59 1.03 -6.53
C THR A 124 13.21 1.65 -6.62
N MET A 125 12.81 2.54 -5.69
CA MET A 125 11.62 3.38 -5.83
C MET A 125 11.65 4.14 -7.16
N THR A 126 12.75 4.84 -7.46
CA THR A 126 12.91 5.60 -8.70
C THR A 126 12.83 4.70 -9.94
N VAL A 127 13.51 3.55 -9.92
CA VAL A 127 13.49 2.58 -11.02
C VAL A 127 12.09 2.03 -11.26
N TYR A 128 11.44 1.48 -10.24
CA TYR A 128 10.11 0.88 -10.38
C TYR A 128 9.04 1.90 -10.77
N ARG A 129 9.16 3.13 -10.25
CA ARG A 129 8.30 4.24 -10.67
C ARG A 129 8.51 4.62 -12.13
N GLY A 130 9.77 4.70 -12.57
CA GLY A 130 10.12 4.92 -13.97
C GLY A 130 9.57 3.83 -14.89
N LEU A 131 9.75 2.55 -14.51
CA LEU A 131 9.18 1.42 -15.24
C LEU A 131 7.66 1.49 -15.32
N THR A 132 7.00 1.87 -14.23
CA THR A 132 5.55 2.06 -14.22
C THR A 132 5.14 3.14 -15.23
N LEU A 133 5.80 4.30 -15.19
CA LEU A 133 5.51 5.41 -16.11
C LEU A 133 5.73 5.04 -17.57
N VAL A 134 6.81 4.32 -17.88
CA VAL A 134 7.10 3.84 -19.23
C VAL A 134 6.05 2.82 -19.68
N TYR A 135 5.68 1.88 -18.80
CA TYR A 135 4.69 0.86 -19.11
C TYR A 135 3.30 1.46 -19.36
N THR A 136 2.89 2.43 -18.54
CA THR A 136 1.57 3.05 -18.64
C THR A 136 1.50 4.28 -19.55
N ASN A 137 2.63 4.69 -20.14
CA ASN A 137 2.79 5.98 -20.81
C ASN A 137 2.28 7.17 -19.97
N GLY A 138 2.43 7.09 -18.65
CA GLY A 138 1.92 8.10 -17.70
C GLY A 138 0.40 8.15 -17.54
N ASN A 139 -0.35 7.27 -18.21
CA ASN A 139 -1.82 7.24 -18.16
C ASN A 139 -2.34 6.10 -17.26
N PRO A 140 -3.54 6.22 -16.70
CA PRO A 140 -4.20 5.07 -16.07
C PRO A 140 -4.49 3.98 -17.10
N ILE A 141 -4.23 2.72 -16.76
CA ILE A 141 -4.67 1.58 -17.58
C ILE A 141 -6.18 1.45 -17.38
N GLN A 142 -6.92 1.75 -18.45
CA GLN A 142 -8.36 1.61 -18.50
C GLN A 142 -8.70 0.25 -19.12
N GLY A 143 -9.56 -0.49 -18.44
CA GLY A 143 -10.13 -1.76 -18.87
C GLY A 143 -11.58 -1.83 -18.45
#